data_AF-A0A1W9LJN0-F1
#
_entry.id   AF-A0A1W9LJN0-F1
#
_cell.length_a   1.000
_cell.length_b   1.000
_cell.length_c   1.000
_cell.angle_alpha   90.00
_cell.angle_beta   90.00
_cell.angle_gamma   90.00
#
_symmetry.space_group_name_H-M   'P 1'
#
loop_
_entity.id
_entity.type
_entity.pdbx_description
1 polymer ?
#
loop_
_entity_poly.entity_id
_entity_poly.type
_entity_poly.pdbx_seq_one_letter_code
_entity_poly.pdbx_strand_id
1 'polypeptide(L)'
;MMTNNRLKETILTGVFKIFVLSLICLPFLTGSLYAKTLIPEGLVLKDKFLPGKGPSIGKIYSVQADVIIIHSDRKYGYRAKKNLPLFEGDTIITQDNGRIETLLNDGSTIILVPQTSIELSGSVYDQANGIRSSLINMILGKARFLVTKLTGFKHSEFKVRTETAIAGVRGSDFIVKTSPGFTEIAALAKTSLEVASTLSPDKLTILSDYEKTFVEKGALPSPVVKVSAEEINQIRNEFQASPGSRLSEGSVIINRFSGNNVTNIAIGKGSEANLGTVRVKGSTIKGAVINDSTATNASNIAAGTDTKANTGSVVLE
;
A
#
# COMPACT_ATOMS: atom_id res chain seq x y z
N MET A 1 -23.41 65.10 -17.05
CA MET A 1 -23.03 66.21 -16.15
C MET A 1 -23.38 65.78 -14.73
N MET A 2 -22.41 65.39 -13.91
CA MET A 2 -21.53 66.26 -13.11
C MET A 2 -22.27 66.97 -11.95
N THR A 3 -21.99 66.52 -10.71
CA THR A 3 -21.65 67.33 -9.50
C THR A 3 -22.66 68.41 -9.03
N ASN A 4 -22.77 68.91 -7.79
CA ASN A 4 -22.11 68.84 -6.48
C ASN A 4 -23.06 69.62 -5.51
N ASN A 5 -23.05 69.57 -4.16
CA ASN A 5 -22.51 68.70 -3.11
C ASN A 5 -23.12 69.19 -1.75
N ARG A 6 -22.78 68.56 -0.62
CA ARG A 6 -22.80 69.10 0.77
C ARG A 6 -24.17 69.39 1.40
N LEU A 7 -24.58 68.66 2.45
CA LEU A 7 -24.10 68.64 3.87
C LEU A 7 -24.90 69.60 4.77
N LYS A 8 -25.68 69.02 5.70
CA LYS A 8 -25.99 69.61 7.02
C LYS A 8 -26.25 68.49 8.03
N GLU A 9 -25.24 68.19 8.85
CA GLU A 9 -25.42 67.46 10.10
C GLU A 9 -25.83 68.43 11.21
N THR A 10 -26.81 68.06 12.04
CA THR A 10 -27.12 68.66 13.36
C THR A 10 -28.06 67.68 14.08
N ILE A 11 -27.91 67.28 15.35
CA ILE A 11 -26.76 67.14 16.27
C ILE A 11 -27.34 66.47 17.55
N LEU A 12 -26.58 65.61 18.26
CA LEU A 12 -26.89 65.07 19.60
C LEU A 12 -28.20 64.22 19.73
N THR A 13 -28.39 63.31 20.70
CA THR A 13 -27.64 62.91 21.90
C THR A 13 -27.45 61.38 21.96
N GLY A 14 -26.41 60.92 22.66
CA GLY A 14 -26.19 59.49 22.88
C GLY A 14 -26.78 58.93 24.19
N VAL A 15 -26.50 57.64 24.41
CA VAL A 15 -26.63 56.87 25.67
C VAL A 15 -28.05 56.45 26.11
N PHE A 16 -28.53 55.27 25.66
CA PHE A 16 -28.63 54.10 26.55
C PHE A 16 -28.90 52.78 25.79
N LYS A 17 -28.53 51.69 26.47
CA LYS A 17 -28.58 50.27 26.11
C LYS A 17 -29.92 49.80 25.50
N ILE A 18 -29.85 48.88 24.53
CA ILE A 18 -30.14 47.44 24.75
C ILE A 18 -29.67 46.65 23.51
N PHE A 19 -28.77 45.70 23.72
CA PHE A 19 -28.31 44.74 22.72
C PHE A 19 -29.31 43.58 22.68
N VAL A 20 -30.26 43.57 21.73
CA VAL A 20 -31.03 42.34 21.44
C VAL A 20 -30.22 41.52 20.44
N LEU A 21 -29.30 40.73 20.96
CA LEU A 21 -28.58 39.72 20.19
C LEU A 21 -29.57 38.61 19.84
N SER A 22 -30.20 38.70 18.67
CA SER A 22 -31.10 37.66 18.15
C SER A 22 -30.29 36.39 17.90
N LEU A 23 -30.36 35.48 18.86
CA LEU A 23 -29.65 34.21 18.90
C LEU A 23 -30.26 33.23 17.88
N ILE A 24 -30.00 33.42 16.59
CA ILE A 24 -30.18 32.35 15.59
C ILE A 24 -29.03 31.37 15.77
N CYS A 25 -29.18 30.53 16.79
CA CYS A 25 -28.38 29.33 16.98
C CYS A 25 -28.78 28.33 15.88
N LEU A 26 -28.24 28.52 14.68
CA LEU A 26 -28.10 27.43 13.73
C LEU A 26 -27.16 26.42 14.40
N PRO A 27 -27.63 25.23 14.82
CA PRO A 27 -26.72 24.22 15.28
C PRO A 27 -25.77 23.93 14.12
N PHE A 28 -24.47 24.01 14.39
CA PHE A 28 -23.50 23.37 13.52
C PHE A 28 -23.95 21.93 13.37
N LEU A 29 -24.48 21.59 12.20
CA LEU A 29 -24.62 20.21 11.80
C LEU A 29 -23.18 19.72 11.60
N THR A 30 -22.54 19.33 12.69
CA THR A 30 -21.35 18.50 12.68
C THR A 30 -21.82 17.16 12.13
N GLY A 31 -21.93 17.13 10.80
CA GLY A 31 -22.02 15.93 10.02
C GLY A 31 -20.76 15.15 10.34
N SER A 32 -20.89 14.26 11.33
CA SER A 32 -20.02 13.11 11.46
C SER A 32 -19.96 12.49 10.09
N LEU A 33 -18.84 12.70 9.40
CA LEU A 33 -18.45 11.89 8.26
C LEU A 33 -18.30 10.49 8.85
N TYR A 34 -19.40 9.73 8.81
CA TYR A 34 -19.44 8.35 9.24
C TYR A 34 -18.34 7.64 8.47
N ALA A 35 -17.22 7.38 9.15
CA ALA A 35 -16.16 6.56 8.62
C ALA A 35 -16.79 5.19 8.40
N LYS A 36 -17.13 4.90 7.14
CA LYS A 36 -17.89 3.71 6.78
C LYS A 36 -17.10 2.50 7.27
N THR A 37 -17.58 1.87 8.33
CA THR A 37 -16.89 0.75 8.96
C THR A 37 -16.66 -0.31 7.89
N LEU A 38 -15.37 -0.61 7.65
CA LEU A 38 -14.94 -1.56 6.64
C LEU A 38 -15.49 -2.97 6.90
N ILE A 39 -15.65 -3.29 8.19
CA ILE A 39 -16.26 -4.53 8.68
C ILE A 39 -17.79 -4.35 8.64
N PRO A 40 -18.55 -5.30 8.06
CA PRO A 40 -20.01 -5.30 8.10
C PRO A 40 -20.57 -5.19 9.52
N GLU A 41 -21.62 -4.41 9.69
CA GLU A 41 -22.31 -4.26 10.98
C GLU A 41 -22.87 -5.61 11.46
N GLY A 42 -22.73 -5.89 12.76
CA GLY A 42 -23.15 -7.16 13.36
C GLY A 42 -22.27 -8.39 13.04
N LEU A 43 -21.15 -8.24 12.32
CA LEU A 43 -20.26 -9.37 12.02
C LEU A 43 -19.64 -9.97 13.30
N VAL A 44 -19.97 -11.22 13.59
CA VAL A 44 -19.40 -11.96 14.72
C VAL A 44 -18.00 -12.45 14.37
N LEU A 45 -17.00 -12.02 15.15
CA LEU A 45 -15.63 -12.54 15.05
C LEU A 45 -15.49 -13.90 15.76
N LYS A 46 -14.70 -14.80 15.19
CA LYS A 46 -14.36 -16.12 15.77
C LYS A 46 -12.84 -16.26 15.99
N ASP A 47 -12.44 -16.76 17.15
CA ASP A 47 -11.03 -16.97 17.51
C ASP A 47 -10.37 -18.13 16.75
N LYS A 48 -11.17 -19.17 16.47
CA LYS A 48 -10.78 -20.33 15.67
C LYS A 48 -11.16 -20.12 14.22
N PHE A 49 -10.16 -20.12 13.34
CA PHE A 49 -10.35 -20.15 11.89
C PHE A 49 -11.02 -21.47 11.47
N LEU A 50 -12.04 -21.36 10.63
CA LEU A 50 -12.68 -22.50 9.96
C LEU A 50 -12.45 -22.31 8.45
N PRO A 51 -12.02 -23.34 7.70
CA PRO A 51 -11.81 -23.22 6.26
C PRO A 51 -13.03 -22.70 5.49
N GLY A 52 -12.78 -21.89 4.46
CA GLY A 52 -13.77 -21.51 3.47
C GLY A 52 -14.17 -22.68 2.57
N LYS A 53 -15.07 -22.42 1.61
CA LYS A 53 -15.51 -23.42 0.63
C LYS A 53 -14.50 -23.57 -0.50
N GLY A 54 -14.36 -24.79 -1.01
CA GLY A 54 -13.51 -25.10 -2.17
C GLY A 54 -12.02 -25.27 -1.82
N PRO A 55 -11.16 -25.42 -2.84
CA PRO A 55 -9.72 -25.47 -2.65
C PRO A 55 -9.17 -24.10 -2.22
N SER A 56 -8.03 -24.13 -1.52
CA SER A 56 -7.27 -22.92 -1.19
C SER A 56 -6.69 -22.30 -2.46
N ILE A 57 -6.92 -21.01 -2.69
CA ILE A 57 -6.38 -20.24 -3.84
C ILE A 57 -5.07 -19.50 -3.52
N GLY A 58 -4.73 -19.40 -2.24
CA GLY A 58 -3.50 -18.80 -1.75
C GLY A 58 -3.37 -18.98 -0.24
N LYS A 59 -2.45 -18.23 0.37
CA LYS A 59 -2.23 -18.20 1.82
C LYS A 59 -1.73 -16.85 2.31
N ILE A 60 -1.89 -16.59 3.60
CA ILE A 60 -1.31 -15.42 4.27
C ILE A 60 0.19 -15.64 4.48
N TYR A 61 1.03 -14.82 3.85
CA TYR A 61 2.48 -14.91 3.95
C TYR A 61 3.02 -14.12 5.15
N SER A 62 2.56 -12.88 5.33
CA SER A 62 2.83 -12.05 6.51
C SER A 62 1.59 -11.26 6.91
N VAL A 63 1.44 -10.95 8.20
CA VAL A 63 0.33 -10.12 8.73
C VAL A 63 0.78 -9.40 9.99
N GLN A 64 0.40 -8.13 10.09
CA GLN A 64 0.56 -7.25 11.24
C GLN A 64 -0.83 -6.70 11.59
N ALA A 65 -1.26 -6.91 12.84
CA ALA A 65 -2.41 -6.34 13.57
C ALA A 65 -3.77 -6.24 12.83
N ASP A 66 -4.89 -6.50 13.50
CA ASP A 66 -6.22 -6.02 13.07
C ASP A 66 -6.57 -6.17 11.57
N VAL A 67 -6.27 -7.36 11.03
CA VAL A 67 -6.71 -7.81 9.71
C VAL A 67 -7.75 -8.90 9.88
N ILE A 68 -8.90 -8.72 9.21
CA ILE A 68 -10.05 -9.62 9.26
C ILE A 68 -10.26 -10.27 7.89
N ILE A 69 -10.55 -11.57 7.91
CA ILE A 69 -11.00 -12.34 6.74
C ILE A 69 -12.46 -12.71 6.95
N ILE A 70 -13.26 -12.56 5.89
CA ILE A 70 -14.68 -12.94 5.85
C ILE A 70 -14.85 -13.86 4.64
N HIS A 71 -15.29 -15.10 4.85
CA HIS A 71 -15.58 -16.01 3.74
C HIS A 71 -16.81 -15.57 2.95
N SER A 72 -16.98 -16.12 1.74
CA SER A 72 -18.09 -15.81 0.83
C SER A 72 -19.50 -15.98 1.41
N ASP A 73 -19.67 -16.80 2.46
CA ASP A 73 -20.97 -16.94 3.16
C ASP A 73 -21.30 -15.82 4.15
N ARG A 74 -20.34 -14.92 4.40
CA ARG A 74 -20.44 -13.69 5.23
C ARG A 74 -20.93 -13.92 6.67
N LYS A 75 -20.90 -15.15 7.19
CA LYS A 75 -21.42 -15.48 8.54
C LYS A 75 -20.53 -15.01 9.67
N TYR A 76 -19.22 -15.09 9.49
CA TYR A 76 -18.22 -14.83 10.53
C TYR A 76 -17.00 -14.12 9.96
N GLY A 77 -16.38 -13.30 10.80
CA GLY A 77 -15.04 -12.78 10.56
C GLY A 77 -13.99 -13.58 11.35
N TYR A 78 -12.79 -13.69 10.79
CA TYR A 78 -11.66 -14.36 11.42
C TYR A 78 -10.45 -13.45 11.45
N ARG A 79 -9.75 -13.37 12.58
CA ARG A 79 -8.48 -12.64 12.66
C ARG A 79 -7.41 -13.38 11.84
N ALA A 80 -6.84 -12.69 10.85
CA ALA A 80 -5.80 -13.21 9.99
C ALA A 80 -4.55 -13.60 10.79
N LYS A 81 -3.94 -14.73 10.42
CA LYS A 81 -2.70 -15.28 11.00
C LYS A 81 -1.84 -15.85 9.89
N LYS A 82 -0.50 -15.78 10.03
CA LYS A 82 0.43 -16.34 9.04
C LYS A 82 0.13 -17.81 8.74
N ASN A 83 0.30 -18.20 7.48
CA ASN A 83 0.02 -19.52 6.90
C ASN A 83 -1.46 -19.95 6.87
N LEU A 84 -2.43 -19.12 7.27
CA LEU A 84 -3.83 -19.45 7.03
C LEU A 84 -4.11 -19.50 5.50
N PRO A 85 -4.88 -20.49 5.03
CA PRO A 85 -5.32 -20.57 3.64
C PRO A 85 -6.32 -19.46 3.31
N LEU A 86 -6.36 -19.07 2.04
CA LEU A 86 -7.31 -18.13 1.45
C LEU A 86 -8.16 -18.86 0.41
N PHE A 87 -9.45 -18.55 0.37
CA PHE A 87 -10.45 -19.22 -0.46
C PHE A 87 -11.12 -18.25 -1.44
N GLU A 88 -11.81 -18.81 -2.44
CA GLU A 88 -12.58 -18.03 -3.39
C GLU A 88 -13.75 -17.30 -2.72
N GLY A 89 -13.86 -16.00 -3.02
CA GLY A 89 -14.82 -15.09 -2.42
C GLY A 89 -14.46 -14.63 -1.00
N ASP A 90 -13.24 -14.88 -0.52
CA ASP A 90 -12.74 -14.29 0.72
C ASP A 90 -12.61 -12.76 0.58
N THR A 91 -13.26 -12.03 1.48
CA THR A 91 -13.02 -10.59 1.68
C THR A 91 -11.94 -10.41 2.74
N ILE A 92 -10.87 -9.70 2.42
CA ILE A 92 -9.76 -9.36 3.32
C ILE A 92 -9.85 -7.86 3.64
N ILE A 93 -9.84 -7.52 4.92
CA ILE A 93 -9.99 -6.16 5.45
C ILE A 93 -8.82 -5.83 6.37
N THR A 94 -8.09 -4.75 6.08
CA THR A 94 -7.12 -4.13 6.99
C THR A 94 -7.75 -2.94 7.72
N GLN A 95 -7.64 -2.89 9.05
CA GLN A 95 -8.02 -1.71 9.83
C GLN A 95 -6.86 -0.69 9.89
N ASP A 96 -6.90 0.28 10.82
CA ASP A 96 -5.97 1.43 10.86
C ASP A 96 -4.48 1.06 11.06
N ASN A 97 -4.21 -0.07 11.71
CA ASN A 97 -2.86 -0.63 11.87
C ASN A 97 -2.63 -1.89 11.01
N GLY A 98 -3.61 -2.23 10.17
CA GLY A 98 -3.65 -3.50 9.47
C GLY A 98 -2.73 -3.53 8.25
N ARG A 99 -1.87 -4.55 8.19
CA ARG A 99 -1.06 -4.85 7.01
C ARG A 99 -1.02 -6.35 6.78
N ILE A 100 -1.22 -6.77 5.55
CA ILE A 100 -1.19 -8.18 5.16
C ILE A 100 -0.55 -8.35 3.80
N GLU A 101 0.23 -9.42 3.68
CA GLU A 101 0.86 -9.89 2.46
C GLU A 101 0.35 -11.31 2.19
N THR A 102 -0.27 -11.51 1.04
CA THR A 102 -0.84 -12.80 0.62
C THR A 102 -0.07 -13.36 -0.56
N LEU A 103 0.20 -14.66 -0.55
CA LEU A 103 0.80 -15.39 -1.66
C LEU A 103 -0.25 -16.28 -2.31
N LEU A 104 -0.58 -16.04 -3.57
CA LEU A 104 -1.49 -16.87 -4.36
C LEU A 104 -0.76 -18.10 -4.92
N ASN A 105 -1.53 -19.11 -5.34
CA ASN A 105 -0.99 -20.37 -5.86
C ASN A 105 -0.19 -20.21 -7.17
N ASP A 106 -0.45 -19.16 -7.95
CA ASP A 106 0.31 -18.80 -9.16
C ASP A 106 1.66 -18.11 -8.86
N GLY A 107 1.97 -17.90 -7.58
CA GLY A 107 3.15 -17.18 -7.10
C GLY A 107 2.99 -15.66 -7.11
N SER A 108 1.81 -15.11 -7.41
CA SER A 108 1.56 -13.66 -7.30
C SER A 108 1.37 -13.25 -5.85
N THR A 109 1.86 -12.05 -5.50
CA THR A 109 1.76 -11.47 -4.15
C THR A 109 0.86 -10.25 -4.16
N ILE A 110 -0.02 -10.15 -3.15
CA ILE A 110 -0.84 -8.95 -2.91
C ILE A 110 -0.51 -8.40 -1.53
N ILE A 111 -0.22 -7.10 -1.44
CA ILE A 111 0.08 -6.39 -0.20
C ILE A 111 -1.01 -5.34 0.03
N LEU A 112 -1.72 -5.44 1.15
CA LEU A 112 -2.66 -4.43 1.62
C LEU A 112 -2.00 -3.62 2.74
N VAL A 113 -2.15 -2.31 2.68
CA VAL A 113 -1.77 -1.37 3.76
C VAL A 113 -3.03 -1.03 4.58
N PRO A 114 -2.96 -0.18 5.63
CA PRO A 114 -4.14 0.15 6.43
C PRO A 114 -5.35 0.62 5.63
N GLN A 115 -6.53 0.47 6.24
CA GLN A 115 -7.81 0.95 5.69
C GLN A 115 -8.08 0.47 4.27
N THR A 116 -7.85 -0.82 3.99
CA THR A 116 -8.00 -1.41 2.66
C THR A 116 -8.90 -2.64 2.70
N SER A 117 -9.70 -2.82 1.65
CA SER A 117 -10.55 -4.01 1.48
C SER A 117 -10.54 -4.52 0.05
N ILE A 118 -10.28 -5.83 -0.07
CA ILE A 118 -10.37 -6.59 -1.32
C ILE A 118 -11.24 -7.82 -1.12
N GLU A 119 -11.83 -8.31 -2.20
CA GLU A 119 -12.48 -9.62 -2.31
C GLU A 119 -11.76 -10.44 -3.39
N LEU A 120 -11.34 -11.65 -3.03
CA LEU A 120 -10.67 -12.60 -3.93
C LEU A 120 -11.73 -13.37 -4.74
N SER A 121 -12.42 -12.67 -5.64
CA SER A 121 -13.62 -13.14 -6.33
C SER A 121 -13.42 -14.36 -7.24
N GLY A 122 -12.18 -14.67 -7.63
CA GLY A 122 -11.83 -15.90 -8.36
C GLY A 122 -10.33 -16.06 -8.53
N SER A 123 -9.84 -17.29 -8.45
CA SER A 123 -8.46 -17.60 -8.87
C SER A 123 -8.32 -19.05 -9.31
N VAL A 124 -8.35 -19.25 -10.62
CA VAL A 124 -8.07 -20.53 -11.27
C VAL A 124 -6.60 -20.53 -11.68
N TYR A 125 -5.83 -21.47 -11.15
CA TYR A 125 -4.45 -21.74 -11.56
C TYR A 125 -4.29 -23.21 -11.89
N ASP A 126 -4.19 -23.51 -13.18
CA ASP A 126 -3.95 -24.85 -13.72
C ASP A 126 -2.63 -24.84 -14.49
N GLN A 127 -1.59 -25.35 -13.83
CA GLN A 127 -0.25 -25.44 -14.39
C GLN A 127 -0.12 -26.48 -15.51
N ALA A 128 -0.94 -27.55 -15.49
CA ALA A 128 -0.86 -28.60 -16.49
C ALA A 128 -1.41 -28.14 -17.84
N ASN A 129 -2.51 -27.38 -17.82
CA ASN A 129 -3.13 -26.82 -19.02
C ASN A 129 -2.61 -25.42 -19.39
N GLY A 130 -1.76 -24.80 -18.56
CA GLY A 130 -1.18 -23.48 -18.80
C GLY A 130 -2.24 -22.38 -18.76
N ILE A 131 -3.15 -22.46 -17.78
CA ILE A 131 -4.28 -21.55 -17.56
C ILE A 131 -4.09 -20.82 -16.22
N ARG A 132 -4.13 -19.49 -16.26
CA ARG A 132 -4.37 -18.64 -15.09
C ARG A 132 -5.53 -17.69 -15.38
N SER A 133 -6.48 -17.61 -14.47
CA SER A 133 -7.47 -16.53 -14.42
C SER A 133 -7.69 -16.12 -12.97
N SER A 134 -7.28 -14.91 -12.61
CA SER A 134 -7.50 -14.33 -11.28
C SER A 134 -8.30 -13.04 -11.38
N LEU A 135 -9.34 -12.89 -10.55
CA LEU A 135 -10.14 -11.69 -10.43
C LEU A 135 -10.17 -11.23 -8.97
N ILE A 136 -9.66 -10.03 -8.73
CA ILE A 136 -9.68 -9.37 -7.43
C ILE A 136 -10.57 -8.15 -7.54
N ASN A 137 -11.63 -8.09 -6.74
CA ASN A 137 -12.39 -6.85 -6.54
C ASN A 137 -11.70 -6.04 -5.44
N MET A 138 -11.30 -4.80 -5.69
CA MET A 138 -10.78 -3.89 -4.68
C MET A 138 -11.84 -2.82 -4.37
N ILE A 139 -12.32 -2.80 -3.13
CA ILE A 139 -13.48 -2.00 -2.72
C ILE A 139 -13.05 -0.59 -2.33
N LEU A 140 -12.02 -0.47 -1.49
CA LEU A 140 -11.41 0.80 -1.09
C LEU A 140 -10.00 0.61 -0.53
N GLY A 141 -9.24 1.69 -0.41
CA GLY A 141 -7.92 1.76 0.21
C GLY A 141 -6.78 1.73 -0.81
N LYS A 142 -5.65 1.13 -0.45
CA LYS A 142 -4.45 1.06 -1.29
C LYS A 142 -3.83 -0.35 -1.23
N ALA A 143 -3.51 -0.92 -2.38
CA ALA A 143 -2.90 -2.24 -2.47
C ALA A 143 -1.83 -2.29 -3.57
N ARG A 144 -0.80 -3.10 -3.35
CA ARG A 144 0.23 -3.42 -4.34
C ARG A 144 0.05 -4.86 -4.81
N PHE A 145 0.10 -5.05 -6.11
CA PHE A 145 -0.06 -6.31 -6.81
C PHE A 145 1.25 -6.62 -7.54
N LEU A 146 1.99 -7.59 -7.02
CA LEU A 146 3.19 -8.13 -7.64
C LEU A 146 2.80 -9.44 -8.34
N VAL A 147 2.37 -9.32 -9.59
CA VAL A 147 1.79 -10.41 -10.37
C VAL A 147 2.86 -11.16 -11.13
N THR A 148 2.99 -12.46 -10.86
CA THR A 148 4.03 -13.30 -11.45
C THR A 148 3.79 -13.50 -12.95
N LYS A 149 4.84 -13.27 -13.75
CA LYS A 149 4.81 -13.47 -15.20
C LYS A 149 5.05 -14.94 -15.54
N LEU A 150 3.98 -15.64 -15.90
CA LEU A 150 4.01 -17.07 -16.23
C LEU A 150 4.37 -17.29 -17.71
N THR A 151 5.64 -17.56 -17.98
CA THR A 151 6.11 -17.94 -19.33
C THR A 151 5.49 -19.27 -19.77
N GLY A 152 5.08 -19.38 -21.03
CA GLY A 152 4.48 -20.60 -21.60
C GLY A 152 2.99 -20.78 -21.35
N PHE A 153 2.36 -20.01 -20.45
CA PHE A 153 0.92 -20.05 -20.24
C PHE A 153 0.18 -19.41 -21.42
N LYS A 154 -0.68 -20.18 -22.08
CA LYS A 154 -1.46 -19.75 -23.25
C LYS A 154 -2.50 -18.70 -22.82
N HIS A 155 -3.27 -19.03 -21.80
CA HIS A 155 -4.29 -18.17 -21.20
C HIS A 155 -3.81 -17.73 -19.82
N SER A 156 -3.46 -16.46 -19.67
CA SER A 156 -2.91 -15.93 -18.42
C SER A 156 -3.46 -14.53 -18.18
N GLU A 157 -4.52 -14.46 -17.39
CA GLU A 157 -5.23 -13.24 -17.04
C GLU A 157 -5.15 -13.02 -15.53
N PHE A 158 -4.94 -11.76 -15.13
CA PHE A 158 -5.08 -11.31 -13.76
C PHE A 158 -5.71 -9.92 -13.82
N LYS A 159 -6.90 -9.77 -13.23
CA LYS A 159 -7.70 -8.54 -13.25
C LYS A 159 -7.89 -8.02 -11.84
N VAL A 160 -7.60 -6.73 -11.64
CA VAL A 160 -8.03 -5.96 -10.47
C VAL A 160 -9.16 -5.04 -10.91
N ARG A 161 -10.34 -5.18 -10.31
CA ARG A 161 -11.52 -4.37 -10.60
C ARG A 161 -11.88 -3.49 -9.42
N THR A 162 -12.18 -2.23 -9.67
CA THR A 162 -12.68 -1.27 -8.69
C THR A 162 -14.09 -0.79 -9.08
N GLU A 163 -14.62 0.25 -8.41
CA GLU A 163 -15.86 0.90 -8.87
C GLU A 163 -15.70 1.54 -10.26
N THR A 164 -14.55 2.16 -10.54
CA THR A 164 -14.35 2.99 -11.74
C THR A 164 -13.43 2.39 -12.79
N ALA A 165 -12.54 1.46 -12.42
CA ALA A 165 -11.49 0.93 -13.30
C ALA A 165 -11.37 -0.59 -13.30
N ILE A 166 -10.82 -1.11 -14.40
CA ILE A 166 -10.34 -2.49 -14.55
C ILE A 166 -8.87 -2.42 -14.95
N ALA A 167 -7.99 -3.03 -14.17
CA ALA A 167 -6.57 -3.20 -14.49
C ALA A 167 -6.30 -4.67 -14.87
N GLY A 168 -5.93 -4.93 -16.13
CA GLY A 168 -5.59 -6.25 -16.64
C GLY A 168 -4.08 -6.43 -16.83
N VAL A 169 -3.52 -7.55 -16.35
CA VAL A 169 -2.10 -7.89 -16.49
C VAL A 169 -1.83 -9.36 -16.80
N ARG A 170 -0.71 -9.61 -17.48
CA ARG A 170 -0.09 -10.95 -17.56
C ARG A 170 0.95 -11.16 -16.46
N GLY A 171 1.74 -10.13 -16.14
CA GLY A 171 2.67 -10.10 -15.02
C GLY A 171 3.32 -8.72 -14.93
N SER A 172 3.31 -8.11 -13.74
CA SER A 172 3.57 -6.68 -13.51
C SER A 172 3.68 -6.39 -12.02
N ASP A 173 4.28 -5.26 -11.65
CA ASP A 173 4.35 -4.74 -10.29
C ASP A 173 3.66 -3.38 -10.25
N PHE A 174 2.49 -3.30 -9.64
CA PHE A 174 1.65 -2.09 -9.71
C PHE A 174 0.87 -1.86 -8.44
N ILE A 175 0.41 -0.62 -8.28
CA ILE A 175 -0.38 -0.15 -7.15
C ILE A 175 -1.73 0.32 -7.66
N VAL A 176 -2.77 -0.03 -6.91
CA VAL A 176 -4.12 0.51 -7.05
C VAL A 176 -4.47 1.24 -5.77
N LYS A 177 -5.00 2.46 -5.91
CA LYS A 177 -5.59 3.25 -4.84
C LYS A 177 -7.01 3.59 -5.26
N THR A 178 -8.00 3.24 -4.45
CA THR A 178 -9.41 3.47 -4.82
C THR A 178 -10.24 3.88 -3.62
N SER A 179 -11.24 4.70 -3.90
CA SER A 179 -12.26 5.13 -2.96
C SER A 179 -13.57 5.30 -3.74
N PRO A 180 -14.74 5.41 -3.08
CA PRO A 180 -15.99 5.68 -3.79
C PRO A 180 -15.84 6.87 -4.74
N GLY A 181 -16.09 6.64 -6.03
CA GLY A 181 -15.98 7.67 -7.06
C GLY A 181 -14.64 7.78 -7.82
N PHE A 182 -13.54 7.14 -7.41
CA PHE A 182 -12.27 7.20 -8.18
C PHE A 182 -11.35 5.99 -8.01
N THR A 183 -10.43 5.82 -8.97
CA THR A 183 -9.29 4.90 -8.87
C THR A 183 -8.04 5.51 -9.49
N GLU A 184 -6.92 5.45 -8.78
CA GLU A 184 -5.58 5.80 -9.25
C GLU A 184 -4.78 4.49 -9.42
N ILE A 185 -4.14 4.30 -10.57
CA ILE A 185 -3.30 3.11 -10.86
C ILE A 185 -1.91 3.59 -11.23
N ALA A 186 -0.90 3.05 -10.57
CA ALA A 186 0.52 3.38 -10.80
C ALA A 186 1.35 2.12 -11.04
N ALA A 187 2.04 2.08 -12.17
CA ALA A 187 2.97 1.02 -12.56
C ALA A 187 4.37 1.26 -11.95
N LEU A 188 5.00 0.19 -11.48
CA LEU A 188 6.38 0.16 -10.99
C LEU A 188 7.29 -0.52 -12.04
N ALA A 189 8.53 -0.85 -11.67
CA ALA A 189 9.50 -1.44 -12.60
C ALA A 189 9.02 -2.75 -13.24
N LYS A 190 9.39 -2.98 -14.51
CA LYS A 190 9.11 -4.20 -15.30
C LYS A 190 7.62 -4.47 -15.48
N THR A 191 6.85 -3.43 -15.77
CA THR A 191 5.38 -3.46 -15.81
C THR A 191 4.84 -3.11 -17.18
N SER A 192 3.78 -3.82 -17.57
CA SER A 192 2.94 -3.47 -18.70
C SER A 192 1.52 -3.92 -18.34
N LEU A 193 0.64 -2.95 -18.14
CA LEU A 193 -0.73 -3.18 -17.69
C LEU A 193 -1.74 -2.39 -18.53
N GLU A 194 -2.90 -2.97 -18.75
CA GLU A 194 -4.03 -2.38 -19.45
C GLU A 194 -5.01 -1.81 -18.42
N VAL A 195 -5.36 -0.53 -18.52
CA VAL A 195 -6.40 0.13 -17.72
C VAL A 195 -7.59 0.46 -18.60
N ALA A 196 -8.78 0.06 -18.17
CA ALA A 196 -10.05 0.50 -18.76
C ALA A 196 -10.95 1.12 -17.70
N SER A 197 -11.88 1.97 -18.13
CA SER A 197 -13.01 2.39 -17.28
C SER A 197 -14.06 1.28 -17.23
N THR A 198 -14.73 1.10 -16.09
CA THR A 198 -15.86 0.15 -15.96
C THR A 198 -17.02 0.49 -16.91
N LEU A 199 -17.11 1.72 -17.41
CA LEU A 199 -18.10 2.18 -18.39
C LEU A 199 -17.70 1.96 -19.85
N SER A 200 -16.43 1.64 -20.12
CA SER A 200 -15.96 1.33 -21.47
C SER A 200 -14.78 0.35 -21.39
N PRO A 201 -15.04 -0.94 -21.06
CA PRO A 201 -14.00 -1.96 -20.90
C PRO A 201 -13.13 -2.14 -22.14
N ASP A 202 -13.67 -1.88 -23.34
CA ASP A 202 -12.98 -2.01 -24.61
C ASP A 202 -12.01 -0.85 -24.92
N LYS A 203 -12.06 0.25 -24.16
CA LYS A 203 -11.19 1.42 -24.33
C LYS A 203 -9.99 1.34 -23.40
N LEU A 204 -8.98 0.61 -23.85
CA LEU A 204 -7.76 0.35 -23.10
C LEU A 204 -6.78 1.54 -23.13
N THR A 205 -6.19 1.83 -21.98
CA THR A 205 -5.04 2.73 -21.78
C THR A 205 -3.88 1.90 -21.25
N ILE A 206 -2.74 1.89 -21.93
CA ILE A 206 -1.57 1.09 -21.52
C ILE A 206 -0.69 1.93 -20.58
N LEU A 207 -0.30 1.35 -19.44
CA LEU A 207 0.69 1.90 -18.52
C LEU A 207 1.97 1.05 -18.55
N SER A 208 3.11 1.73 -18.63
CA SER A 208 4.47 1.18 -18.62
C SER A 208 5.21 1.53 -17.32
N ASP A 209 6.47 1.14 -17.18
CA ASP A 209 7.33 1.48 -16.04
C ASP A 209 7.23 2.97 -15.60
N TYR A 210 6.88 3.15 -14.32
CA TYR A 210 6.76 4.44 -13.63
C TYR A 210 5.76 5.41 -14.27
N GLU A 211 4.64 4.88 -14.77
CA GLU A 211 3.50 5.62 -15.26
C GLU A 211 2.28 5.45 -14.35
N LYS A 212 1.41 6.47 -14.31
CA LYS A 212 0.13 6.41 -13.62
C LYS A 212 -1.00 7.07 -14.41
N THR A 213 -2.22 6.64 -14.12
CA THR A 213 -3.48 7.21 -14.62
C THR A 213 -4.51 7.28 -13.51
N PHE A 214 -5.52 8.14 -13.69
CA PHE A 214 -6.64 8.33 -12.79
C PHE A 214 -7.95 8.06 -13.53
N VAL A 215 -8.89 7.37 -12.88
CA VAL A 215 -10.19 7.00 -13.46
C VAL A 215 -11.29 7.46 -12.52
N GLU A 216 -11.92 8.58 -12.85
CA GLU A 216 -13.10 9.08 -12.16
C GLU A 216 -14.36 8.30 -12.53
N LYS A 217 -15.33 8.25 -11.61
CA LYS A 217 -16.65 7.68 -11.87
C LYS A 217 -17.37 8.50 -12.94
N GLY A 218 -17.75 7.84 -14.04
CA GLY A 218 -18.32 8.52 -15.21
C GLY A 218 -17.31 8.76 -16.33
N ALA A 219 -16.00 8.66 -16.06
CA ALA A 219 -14.94 9.05 -16.99
C ALA A 219 -14.20 7.85 -17.61
N LEU A 220 -13.46 8.13 -18.68
CA LEU A 220 -12.36 7.30 -19.18
C LEU A 220 -11.08 7.56 -18.35
N PRO A 221 -10.05 6.71 -18.43
CA PRO A 221 -8.77 7.00 -17.81
C PRO A 221 -8.17 8.33 -18.28
N SER A 222 -7.56 9.07 -17.35
CA SER A 222 -6.84 10.30 -17.64
C SER A 222 -5.64 10.02 -18.56
N PRO A 223 -5.12 11.05 -19.26
CA PRO A 223 -3.81 10.97 -19.89
C PRO A 223 -2.77 10.43 -18.90
N VAL A 224 -1.90 9.56 -19.40
CA VAL A 224 -0.86 8.90 -18.62
C VAL A 224 0.22 9.93 -18.23
N VAL A 225 0.61 9.93 -16.96
CA VAL A 225 1.68 10.81 -16.42
C VAL A 225 2.77 9.98 -15.76
N LYS A 226 4.00 10.51 -15.70
CA LYS A 226 5.10 9.85 -14.98
C LYS A 226 4.93 10.00 -13.47
N VAL A 227 5.29 8.95 -12.74
CA VAL A 227 5.39 8.95 -11.27
C VAL A 227 6.69 9.68 -10.87
N SER A 228 6.63 10.59 -9.90
CA SER A 228 7.83 11.33 -9.46
C SER A 228 8.79 10.46 -8.63
N ALA A 229 10.04 10.88 -8.50
CA ALA A 229 11.03 10.15 -7.69
C ALA A 229 10.63 10.13 -6.20
N GLU A 230 10.06 11.23 -5.71
CA GLU A 230 9.52 11.40 -4.37
C GLU A 230 8.36 10.44 -4.13
N GLU A 231 7.44 10.33 -5.08
CA GLU A 231 6.29 9.42 -5.02
C GLU A 231 6.73 7.95 -5.10
N ILE A 232 7.72 7.61 -5.96
CA ILE A 232 8.36 6.27 -5.98
C ILE A 232 8.98 5.94 -4.62
N ASN A 233 9.62 6.90 -3.96
CA ASN A 233 10.21 6.71 -2.63
C ASN A 233 9.14 6.54 -1.53
N GLN A 234 8.05 7.32 -1.58
CA GLN A 234 6.89 7.16 -0.70
C GLN A 234 6.25 5.78 -0.87
N ILE A 235 5.96 5.39 -2.12
CA ILE A 235 5.47 4.07 -2.50
C ILE A 235 6.38 2.96 -1.96
N ARG A 236 7.70 3.08 -2.16
CA ARG A 236 8.66 2.08 -1.67
C ARG A 236 8.59 1.94 -0.16
N ASN A 237 8.44 3.05 0.58
CA ASN A 237 8.35 3.05 2.03
C ASN A 237 7.01 2.52 2.54
N GLU A 238 5.90 2.86 1.89
CA GLU A 238 4.56 2.41 2.25
C GLU A 238 4.36 0.91 1.98
N PHE A 239 4.94 0.39 0.90
CA PHE A 239 4.88 -1.02 0.49
C PHE A 239 6.20 -1.78 0.69
N GLN A 240 7.00 -1.40 1.69
CA GLN A 240 8.05 -2.31 2.18
C GLN A 240 7.37 -3.61 2.66
N ALA A 241 8.01 -4.75 2.38
CA ALA A 241 7.62 -6.02 2.98
C ALA A 241 7.64 -5.86 4.50
N SER A 242 6.66 -6.46 5.19
CA SER A 242 6.52 -6.33 6.64
C SER A 242 7.87 -6.59 7.33
N PRO A 243 8.41 -5.64 8.13
CA PRO A 243 9.64 -5.87 8.89
C PRO A 243 9.41 -7.12 9.75
N GLY A 244 10.15 -8.19 9.48
CA GLY A 244 9.82 -9.51 10.02
C GLY A 244 9.86 -10.68 9.04
N SER A 245 10.32 -10.50 7.81
CA SER A 245 10.63 -11.61 6.90
C SER A 245 11.67 -12.53 7.55
N ARG A 246 11.19 -13.68 8.06
CA ARG A 246 12.00 -14.63 8.82
C ARG A 246 13.05 -15.26 7.91
N LEU A 247 14.32 -14.96 8.15
CA LEU A 247 15.41 -15.74 7.60
C LEU A 247 15.39 -17.10 8.32
N SER A 248 15.03 -18.14 7.56
CA SER A 248 14.82 -19.50 8.06
C SER A 248 16.11 -20.12 8.59
N GLU A 249 16.00 -21.25 9.29
CA GLU A 249 17.17 -21.96 9.86
C GLU A 249 18.20 -22.39 8.81
N GLY A 250 17.81 -22.54 7.53
CA GLY A 250 18.73 -22.78 6.41
C GLY A 250 19.24 -21.53 5.68
N SER A 251 18.87 -20.33 6.13
CA SER A 251 19.35 -19.06 5.55
C SER A 251 20.72 -18.68 6.13
N VAL A 252 21.59 -18.09 5.31
CA VAL A 252 22.87 -17.54 5.79
C VAL A 252 23.06 -16.13 5.23
N ILE A 253 23.29 -15.16 6.11
CA ILE A 253 23.82 -13.85 5.73
C ILE A 253 25.34 -13.95 5.79
N ILE A 254 26.03 -13.62 4.70
CA ILE A 254 27.48 -13.49 4.67
C ILE A 254 27.81 -12.07 4.22
N ASN A 255 28.28 -11.24 5.14
CA ASN A 255 29.02 -10.04 4.77
C ASN A 255 30.50 -10.43 4.67
N ARG A 256 31.10 -10.25 3.50
CA ARG A 256 32.54 -10.47 3.30
C ARG A 256 33.18 -9.23 2.70
N PHE A 257 33.78 -8.42 3.57
CA PHE A 257 34.41 -7.16 3.21
C PHE A 257 35.92 -7.27 3.34
N SER A 258 36.66 -6.80 2.33
CA SER A 258 38.11 -6.67 2.39
C SER A 258 38.49 -5.34 1.77
N GLY A 259 39.17 -4.49 2.54
CA GLY A 259 39.57 -3.16 2.10
C GLY A 259 40.90 -2.72 2.70
N ASN A 260 41.66 -1.95 1.92
CA ASN A 260 42.90 -1.33 2.35
C ASN A 260 42.85 0.18 2.08
N ASN A 261 43.35 1.00 3.01
CA ASN A 261 43.28 2.46 2.96
C ASN A 261 41.84 3.02 2.81
N VAL A 262 40.87 2.41 3.50
CA VAL A 262 39.46 2.76 3.36
C VAL A 262 39.07 3.96 4.21
N THR A 263 38.25 4.86 3.66
CA THR A 263 37.73 6.02 4.39
C THR A 263 36.21 6.13 4.20
N ASN A 264 35.47 6.03 5.29
CA ASN A 264 34.01 6.14 5.34
C ASN A 264 33.64 7.32 6.26
N ILE A 265 32.93 8.32 5.74
CA ILE A 265 32.66 9.56 6.47
C ILE A 265 31.19 9.95 6.30
N ALA A 266 30.49 10.14 7.43
CA ALA A 266 29.19 10.78 7.50
C ALA A 266 29.33 12.14 8.21
N ILE A 267 28.94 13.23 7.55
CA ILE A 267 28.91 14.57 8.14
C ILE A 267 27.52 15.18 7.95
N GLY A 268 27.00 15.83 8.99
CA GLY A 268 25.70 16.51 8.97
C GLY A 268 24.61 15.77 9.74
N LYS A 269 23.53 16.50 10.07
CA LYS A 269 22.42 15.97 10.88
C LYS A 269 21.68 14.86 10.13
N GLY A 270 21.53 13.69 10.75
CA GLY A 270 20.86 12.52 10.17
C GLY A 270 21.65 11.83 9.05
N SER A 271 22.90 12.26 8.78
CA SER A 271 23.73 11.65 7.74
C SER A 271 24.17 10.24 8.12
N GLU A 272 24.15 9.31 7.16
CA GLU A 272 24.61 7.95 7.37
C GLU A 272 25.53 7.49 6.22
N ALA A 273 26.72 6.98 6.57
CA ALA A 273 27.69 6.44 5.62
C ALA A 273 27.93 4.95 5.90
N ASN A 274 27.70 4.10 4.91
CA ASN A 274 27.75 2.64 5.04
C ASN A 274 28.73 2.06 4.01
N LEU A 275 29.91 1.61 4.45
CA LEU A 275 30.91 0.94 3.64
C LEU A 275 30.98 -0.55 4.01
N GLY A 276 30.96 -1.45 3.02
CA GLY A 276 31.08 -2.90 3.28
C GLY A 276 30.11 -3.44 4.33
N THR A 277 28.88 -2.91 4.36
CA THR A 277 27.93 -3.11 5.46
C THR A 277 26.61 -3.69 4.96
N VAL A 278 26.16 -4.76 5.61
CA VAL A 278 24.84 -5.37 5.38
C VAL A 278 23.91 -4.88 6.49
N ARG A 279 22.76 -4.29 6.13
CA ARG A 279 21.72 -3.89 7.10
C ARG A 279 20.50 -4.77 6.97
N VAL A 280 20.04 -5.32 8.10
CA VAL A 280 18.81 -6.11 8.22
C VAL A 280 17.87 -5.35 9.16
N LYS A 281 16.64 -5.07 8.70
CA LYS A 281 15.67 -4.24 9.45
C LYS A 281 14.39 -4.98 9.77
N GLY A 282 14.05 -5.06 11.05
CA GLY A 282 12.89 -5.70 11.65
C GLY A 282 12.76 -7.22 11.44
N SER A 283 13.68 -7.87 10.73
CA SER A 283 13.60 -9.30 10.43
C SER A 283 14.07 -10.18 11.59
N THR A 284 13.28 -11.19 11.95
CA THR A 284 13.75 -12.27 12.83
C THR A 284 14.71 -13.18 12.07
N ILE A 285 15.96 -13.26 12.53
CA ILE A 285 16.96 -14.17 11.97
C ILE A 285 16.98 -15.46 12.80
N LYS A 286 16.75 -16.62 12.15
CA LYS A 286 16.97 -17.94 12.74
C LYS A 286 18.14 -18.70 12.11
N GLY A 287 18.57 -18.27 10.94
CA GLY A 287 19.76 -18.77 10.26
C GLY A 287 21.05 -18.14 10.78
N ALA A 288 22.16 -18.41 10.10
CA ALA A 288 23.48 -17.89 10.49
C ALA A 288 23.74 -16.47 9.95
N VAL A 289 24.49 -15.68 10.72
CA VAL A 289 25.07 -14.40 10.30
C VAL A 289 26.58 -14.50 10.41
N ILE A 290 27.28 -14.36 9.29
CA ILE A 290 28.73 -14.43 9.18
C ILE A 290 29.22 -13.04 8.72
N ASN A 291 30.07 -12.39 9.52
CA ASN A 291 30.73 -11.14 9.17
C ASN A 291 32.24 -11.37 9.04
N ASP A 292 32.69 -11.69 7.83
CA ASP A 292 34.09 -11.87 7.45
C ASP A 292 34.63 -10.54 6.92
N SER A 293 34.95 -9.62 7.83
CA SER A 293 35.34 -8.25 7.47
C SER A 293 36.77 -7.92 7.89
N THR A 294 37.61 -7.62 6.91
CA THR A 294 38.98 -7.12 7.08
C THR A 294 39.09 -5.70 6.52
N ALA A 295 39.61 -4.76 7.33
CA ALA A 295 39.89 -3.40 6.90
C ALA A 295 41.25 -2.94 7.44
N THR A 296 42.23 -2.75 6.55
CA THR A 296 43.55 -2.19 6.90
C THR A 296 43.59 -0.70 6.59
N ASN A 297 44.25 0.09 7.44
CA ASN A 297 44.35 1.55 7.32
C ASN A 297 42.98 2.23 7.15
N ALA A 298 42.02 1.89 8.02
CA ALA A 298 40.64 2.33 7.92
C ALA A 298 40.36 3.60 8.75
N SER A 299 39.71 4.59 8.13
CA SER A 299 39.07 5.73 8.81
C SER A 299 37.55 5.59 8.73
N ASN A 300 36.85 5.59 9.87
CA ASN A 300 35.38 5.55 9.94
C ASN A 300 34.88 6.68 10.85
N ILE A 301 34.28 7.71 10.27
CA ILE A 301 34.03 9.01 10.93
C ILE A 301 32.55 9.37 10.83
N ALA A 302 31.92 9.69 11.96
CA ALA A 302 30.58 10.25 12.04
C ALA A 302 30.63 11.60 12.77
N ALA A 303 30.13 12.67 12.16
CA ALA A 303 30.17 14.02 12.72
C ALA A 303 28.84 14.77 12.49
N GLY A 304 28.05 14.92 13.55
CA GLY A 304 26.75 15.61 13.55
C GLY A 304 25.80 15.04 14.60
N THR A 305 24.54 15.51 14.58
CA THR A 305 23.46 14.93 15.38
C THR A 305 22.75 13.82 14.58
N ASP A 306 22.36 12.73 15.24
CA ASP A 306 21.72 11.57 14.58
C ASP A 306 22.57 10.94 13.46
N THR A 307 23.89 11.14 13.49
CA THR A 307 24.84 10.73 12.43
C THR A 307 25.42 9.34 12.70
N LYS A 308 25.53 8.49 11.66
CA LYS A 308 26.08 7.13 11.76
C LYS A 308 27.14 6.85 10.68
N ALA A 309 28.20 6.14 11.03
CA ALA A 309 29.18 5.66 10.06
C ALA A 309 29.53 4.19 10.34
N ASN A 310 29.23 3.30 9.40
CA ASN A 310 29.36 1.86 9.53
C ASN A 310 30.33 1.31 8.47
N THR A 311 31.40 0.65 8.88
CA THR A 311 32.38 0.01 7.99
C THR A 311 32.50 -1.48 8.31
N GLY A 312 32.36 -2.34 7.30
CA GLY A 312 32.66 -3.78 7.46
C GLY A 312 31.70 -4.53 8.41
N SER A 313 30.43 -4.14 8.45
CA SER A 313 29.52 -4.52 9.55
C SER A 313 28.26 -5.24 9.10
N VAL A 314 27.65 -6.01 10.00
CA VAL A 314 26.25 -6.42 9.86
C VAL A 314 25.43 -5.68 10.90
N VAL A 315 24.56 -4.77 10.45
CA VAL A 315 23.70 -3.94 11.29
C VAL A 315 22.32 -4.59 11.37
N LEU A 316 21.96 -5.06 12.56
CA LEU A 316 20.64 -5.62 12.86
C LEU A 316 19.84 -4.57 13.63
N GLU A 317 18.77 -4.04 13.02
CA GLU A 317 17.90 -2.97 13.54
C GLU A 317 16.41 -3.37 13.48
#